data_AF-A0A7J8W4N2-F1
#
_entry.id   AF-A0A7J8W4N2-F1
#
_cell.length_a   1.000
_cell.length_b   1.000
_cell.length_c   1.000
_cell.angle_alpha   90.00
_cell.angle_beta   90.00
_cell.angle_gamma   90.00
#
_symmetry.space_group_name_H-M   'P 1'
#
loop_
_entity.id
_entity.type
_entity.pdbx_description
1 polymer ?
#
loop_
_entity_poly.entity_id
_entity_poly.type
_entity_poly.pdbx_seq_one_letter_code
_entity_poly.pdbx_strand_id
1 'polypeptide(L)' 'MNEGELLRDHISQFIILLSDLKNVEVHIDDEDQAMLL' A
#
# COMPACT_ATOMS: atom_id res chain seq x y z
N MET A 1 -11.57 8.84 -23.49
CA MET A 1 -10.86 7.75 -22.80
C MET A 1 -11.90 6.70 -22.46
N ASN A 2 -11.64 5.44 -22.81
CA ASN A 2 -12.61 4.37 -22.59
C ASN A 2 -12.64 4.04 -21.08
N GLU A 3 -13.82 3.80 -20.51
CA GLU A 3 -13.96 3.48 -19.07
C GLU A 3 -13.15 2.25 -18.67
N GLY A 4 -13.00 1.28 -19.59
CA GLY A 4 -12.14 0.11 -19.38
C GLY A 4 -10.64 0.44 -19.30
N GLU A 5 -10.18 1.48 -20.00
CA GLU A 5 -8.79 1.95 -19.90
C GLU A 5 -8.54 2.63 -18.56
N LEU A 6 -9.52 3.42 -18.08
CA LEU A 6 -9.47 4.06 -16.77
C LEU A 6 -9.44 3.04 -15.63
N LEU A 7 -10.29 2.00 -15.69
CA LEU A 7 -10.32 0.95 -14.67
C LEU A 7 -8.99 0.18 -14.61
N ARG A 8 -8.44 -0.17 -15.77
CA ARG A 8 -7.14 -0.86 -15.86
C ARG A 8 -6.01 -0.01 -15.27
N ASP A 9 -6.02 1.29 -15.53
CA ASP A 9 -5.01 2.22 -15.00
C ASP A 9 -5.10 2.31 -13.47
N HIS A 10 -6.31 2.45 -12.91
CA HIS A 10 -6.53 2.46 -11.46
C HIS A 10 -6.07 1.16 -10.78
N ILE A 11 -6.39 0.00 -11.35
CA ILE A 11 -5.93 -1.30 -10.82
C ILE A 11 -4.40 -1.38 -10.85
N SER A 12 -3.78 -0.90 -11.92
CA SER A 12 -2.32 -0.93 -12.06
C SER A 12 -1.63 -0.05 -11.02
N GLN A 13 -2.15 1.17 -10.80
CA GLN A 13 -1.66 2.08 -9.76
C GLN A 13 -1.84 1.51 -8.35
N PHE A 14 -2.95 0.83 -8.09
CA PHE A 14 -3.20 0.18 -6.80
C PHE A 14 -2.24 -0.97 -6.52
N ILE A 15 -1.90 -1.78 -7.53
CA ILE A 15 -0.93 -2.88 -7.38
C ILE A 15 0.48 -2.33 -7.08
N ILE A 16 0.86 -1.22 -7.72
CA ILE A 16 2.14 -0.55 -7.46
C ILE A 16 2.19 -0.08 -5.99
N LEU A 17 1.14 0.58 -5.52
CA LEU A 17 1.06 1.04 -4.12
C LEU A 17 1.19 -0.12 -3.13
N LEU A 18 0.52 -1.25 -3.37
CA LEU A 18 0.64 -2.44 -2.51
C LEU A 18 2.06 -3.04 -2.53
N SER A 19 2.71 -3.03 -3.69
CA SER A 19 4.09 -3.49 -3.83
C SER A 19 5.05 -2.58 -3.07
N ASP A 20 4.84 -1.26 -3.12
CA ASP A 20 5.66 -0.29 -2.40
C ASP A 20 5.50 -0.47 -0.89
N LEU A 21 4.26 -0.63 -0.41
CA LEU A 21 3.96 -0.89 1.01
C LEU A 21 4.54 -2.21 1.51
N LYS A 22 4.56 -3.26 0.69
CA LYS A 22 5.18 -4.55 1.05
C LYS A 22 6.68 -4.42 1.32
N ASN A 23 7.35 -3.48 0.64
CA ASN A 23 8.78 -3.23 0.80
C ASN A 23 9.08 -2.21 1.91
N VAL A 24 8.06 -1.62 2.53
CA VAL A 24 8.23 -0.82 3.74
C VAL A 24 8.42 -1.79 4.90
N GLU A 25 9.65 -1.92 5.36
CA GLU A 25 9.95 -2.58 6.62
C GLU A 25 9.39 -1.71 7.75
N VAL A 26 8.21 -2.07 8.26
CA VAL A 26 7.61 -1.41 9.42
C VAL A 26 8.43 -1.82 10.64
N HIS A 27 9.40 -0.97 11.01
CA HIS A 27 10.01 -1.03 12.33
C HIS A 27 8.96 -0.54 13.33
N ILE A 28 8.41 -1.47 14.09
CA ILE A 28 7.59 -1.16 15.26
C ILE A 28 8.59 -1.03 16.40
N ASP A 29 8.83 0.19 16.86
CA ASP A 29 9.69 0.43 18.00
C ASP A 29 8.94 0.04 19.30
N ASP A 30 9.68 -0.22 20.39
CA ASP A 30 9.10 -0.71 21.66
C ASP A 30 8.01 0.23 22.22
N GLU A 31 8.03 1.51 21.86
CA GLU A 31 7.02 2.51 22.21
C GLU A 31 5.69 2.30 21.45
N ASP A 32 5.75 1.93 20.18
CA ASP A 32 4.57 1.60 19.37
C ASP A 32 3.93 0.28 19.83
N GLN A 33 4.75 -0.68 20.26
CA GLN A 33 4.26 -1.96 20.80
C GLN A 33 3.53 -1.77 22.14
N ALA A 34 3.99 -0.82 22.97
CA ALA A 34 3.34 -0.51 24.25
C ALA A 34 1.98 0.19 24.09
N MET A 35 1.74 0.91 22.98
CA MET A 35 0.44 1.51 22.68
C MET A 35 -0.60 0.53 22.13
N LEU A 36 -0.16 -0.61 21.59
CA LEU A 36 -1.05 -1.64 21.01
C LEU A 36 -1.59 -2.64 22.04
N LEU A 37 -1.06 -2.64 23.27
CA LEU A 37 -1.45 -3.50 24.39
C LEU A 37 -2.30 -2.75 25.42
#